data_AF-A0A957WYR9-F1
#
_entry.id   AF-A0A957WYR9-F1
#
_cell.length_a   1.000
_cell.length_b   1.000
_cell.length_c   1.000
_cell.angle_alpha   90.00
_cell.angle_beta   90.00
_cell.angle_gamma   90.00
#
_symmetry.space_group_name_H-M   'P 1'
#
loop_
_entity.id
_entity.type
_entity.pdbx_description
1 polymer ?
#
loop_
_entity_poly.entity_id
_entity_poly.type
_entity_poly.pdbx_seq_one_letter_code
_entity_poly.pdbx_strand_id
1 'polypeptide(L)'
;TNVQASDGSYTDKVRVTWNAVSGATGYEVWRYTADSSASATKIAALVTGTSYDDVTAALDQTYYYWVKAKNNAGTSGFSSSDVGYRHLPIPNQPGAPYEISVTSSSITFGWTDNAANETGFKLYKWSGAAVDFVYHDQVGANVTTYTDANLNCDSKYWYKVTAFNTYGESPQTGWLEAQTASCASSDSMAPTFPVNDPSTGSPLIKPAGGAVLNTPRPIFDWYDAVDNVGVAGYTLRITGGVQSTTLQTSSTDVNTTQSTYTPTFDLVDGTYTWTVQAYDAAGNRTSFVKSETFTIAPATGDEQKVYLPALTK
;
A
#
# COMPACT_ATOMS: atom_id res chain seq x y z
N THR A 1 61.02 -5.31 -23.18
CA THR A 1 60.18 -5.24 -21.96
C THR A 1 58.75 -5.56 -22.38
N ASN A 2 58.15 -6.61 -21.84
CA ASN A 2 56.73 -6.93 -22.07
C ASN A 2 55.89 -6.03 -21.13
N VAL A 3 55.56 -4.81 -21.56
CA VAL A 3 54.77 -3.88 -20.73
C VAL A 3 53.35 -4.40 -20.65
N GLN A 4 52.76 -4.36 -19.45
CA GLN A 4 51.37 -4.71 -19.19
C GLN A 4 50.78 -3.67 -18.24
N ALA A 5 49.63 -3.09 -18.58
CA ALA A 5 48.88 -2.24 -17.67
C ALA A 5 47.62 -2.95 -17.15
N SER A 6 47.02 -2.38 -16.10
CA SER A 6 45.98 -3.09 -15.33
C SER A 6 44.56 -3.00 -15.91
N ASP A 7 44.33 -2.29 -17.02
CA ASP A 7 43.04 -2.25 -17.74
C ASP A 7 41.80 -2.13 -16.85
N GLY A 8 41.78 -1.16 -15.93
CA GLY A 8 40.62 -0.91 -15.07
C GLY A 8 40.48 -1.86 -13.86
N SER A 9 41.46 -2.73 -13.61
CA SER A 9 41.46 -3.61 -12.42
C SER A 9 41.52 -2.84 -11.09
N TYR A 10 41.94 -1.58 -11.13
CA TYR A 10 42.02 -0.69 -9.98
C TYR A 10 41.27 0.61 -10.27
N THR A 11 40.63 1.15 -9.25
CA THR A 11 39.91 2.44 -9.31
C THR A 11 40.77 3.59 -8.79
N ASP A 12 41.90 3.31 -8.13
CA ASP A 12 42.81 4.27 -7.51
C ASP A 12 44.10 4.54 -8.33
N LYS A 13 44.39 3.70 -9.33
CA LYS A 13 45.64 3.76 -10.12
C LYS A 13 45.56 2.94 -11.42
N VAL A 14 46.53 3.15 -12.30
CA VAL A 14 46.90 2.16 -13.32
C VAL A 14 48.19 1.50 -12.90
N ARG A 15 48.17 0.18 -12.69
CA ARG A 15 49.38 -0.58 -12.38
C ARG A 15 50.03 -1.04 -13.68
N VAL A 16 51.26 -0.57 -13.91
CA VAL A 16 52.08 -0.90 -15.07
C VAL A 16 53.20 -1.83 -14.64
N THR A 17 53.34 -2.98 -15.29
CA THR A 17 54.37 -3.98 -15.01
C THR A 17 55.16 -4.32 -16.25
N TRP A 18 56.40 -4.80 -16.09
CA TRP A 18 57.22 -5.22 -17.23
C TRP A 18 58.27 -6.26 -16.85
N ASN A 19 58.73 -7.04 -17.83
CA ASN A 19 59.86 -7.95 -17.62
C ASN A 19 61.18 -7.19 -17.38
N ALA A 20 61.99 -7.67 -16.44
CA ALA A 20 63.33 -7.13 -16.20
C ALA A 20 64.23 -7.25 -17.44
N VAL A 21 65.07 -6.24 -17.68
CA VAL A 21 66.07 -6.20 -18.75
C VAL A 21 67.47 -6.37 -18.13
N SER A 22 68.24 -7.32 -18.64
CA SER A 22 69.61 -7.56 -18.18
C SER A 22 70.48 -6.31 -18.32
N GLY A 23 71.23 -5.97 -17.26
CA GLY A 23 72.10 -4.80 -17.22
C GLY A 23 71.38 -3.46 -17.04
N ALA A 24 70.06 -3.44 -16.85
CA ALA A 24 69.33 -2.24 -16.44
C ALA A 24 69.48 -2.00 -14.93
N THR A 25 69.75 -0.76 -14.53
CA THR A 25 69.75 -0.32 -13.12
C THR A 25 68.45 0.39 -12.74
N GLY A 26 67.58 0.65 -13.72
CA GLY A 26 66.22 1.12 -13.51
C GLY A 26 65.51 1.41 -14.83
N TYR A 27 64.33 2.02 -14.73
CA TYR A 27 63.43 2.24 -15.85
C TYR A 27 62.83 3.65 -15.83
N GLU A 28 62.57 4.20 -17.02
CA GLU A 28 61.70 5.36 -17.20
C GLU A 28 60.31 4.88 -17.63
N VAL A 29 59.26 5.45 -17.04
CA VAL A 29 57.87 5.15 -17.40
C VAL A 29 57.26 6.36 -18.10
N TRP A 30 56.60 6.10 -19.22
CA TRP A 30 56.05 7.12 -20.10
C TRP A 30 54.58 6.80 -20.43
N ARG A 31 53.78 7.86 -20.63
CA ARG A 31 52.34 7.75 -20.85
C ARG A 31 51.86 8.75 -21.87
N TYR A 32 50.86 8.36 -22.67
CA TYR A 32 50.11 9.26 -23.54
C TYR A 32 48.68 8.77 -23.74
N THR A 33 47.78 9.63 -24.23
CA THR A 33 46.36 9.31 -24.50
C THR A 33 46.12 8.69 -25.87
N ALA A 34 47.13 8.67 -26.73
CA ALA A 34 47.12 7.98 -28.02
C ALA A 34 48.34 7.05 -28.12
N ASP A 35 48.28 6.05 -29.00
CA ASP A 35 49.38 5.12 -29.22
C ASP A 35 50.53 5.75 -30.04
N SER A 36 51.20 6.74 -29.43
CA SER A 36 52.28 7.50 -30.05
C SER A 36 53.34 7.86 -29.02
N SER A 37 54.42 7.09 -28.99
CA SER A 37 55.54 7.29 -28.06
C SER A 37 56.30 8.60 -28.32
N ALA A 38 56.21 9.17 -29.53
CA ALA A 38 56.82 10.46 -29.87
C ALA A 38 56.21 11.65 -29.10
N SER A 39 54.95 11.53 -28.69
CA SER A 39 54.23 12.55 -27.92
C SER A 39 54.08 12.18 -26.44
N ALA A 40 54.65 11.04 -26.02
CA ALA A 40 54.50 10.56 -24.66
C ALA A 40 55.23 11.45 -23.66
N THR A 41 54.60 11.60 -22.49
CA THR A 41 55.17 12.33 -21.36
C THR A 41 55.80 11.34 -20.39
N LYS A 42 56.99 11.67 -19.90
CA LYS A 42 57.66 10.89 -18.85
C LYS A 42 56.95 11.13 -17.51
N ILE A 43 56.43 10.07 -16.91
CA ILE A 43 55.73 10.11 -15.61
C ILE A 43 56.58 9.56 -14.46
N ALA A 44 57.62 8.79 -14.77
CA ALA A 44 58.64 8.38 -13.79
C ALA A 44 60.02 8.35 -14.44
N ALA A 45 61.01 8.99 -13.79
CA ALA A 45 62.37 9.10 -14.32
C ALA A 45 63.33 8.00 -13.88
N LEU A 46 63.00 7.28 -12.79
CA LEU A 46 63.75 6.13 -12.33
C LEU A 46 62.86 5.24 -11.45
N VAL A 47 62.56 4.05 -11.94
CA VAL A 47 61.93 2.96 -11.19
C VAL A 47 62.96 1.82 -11.11
N THR A 48 63.36 1.43 -9.90
CA THR A 48 64.36 0.36 -9.70
C THR A 48 63.74 -1.05 -9.76
N GLY A 49 62.44 -1.15 -9.51
CA GLY A 49 61.66 -2.38 -9.68
C GLY A 49 61.09 -2.54 -11.10
N THR A 50 60.19 -3.51 -11.24
CA THR A 50 59.51 -3.87 -12.50
C THR A 50 58.00 -3.56 -12.50
N SER A 51 57.59 -2.66 -11.62
CA SER A 51 56.20 -2.23 -11.47
C SER A 51 56.17 -0.74 -11.11
N TYR A 52 55.17 -0.03 -11.64
CA TYR A 52 54.87 1.35 -11.30
C TYR A 52 53.36 1.54 -11.19
N ASP A 53 52.93 2.19 -10.11
CA ASP A 53 51.53 2.53 -9.86
C ASP A 53 51.29 3.99 -10.26
N ASP A 54 50.66 4.21 -11.41
CA ASP A 54 50.27 5.53 -11.89
C ASP A 54 48.97 5.98 -11.21
N VAL A 55 49.11 6.60 -10.05
CA VAL A 55 48.00 7.18 -9.26
C VAL A 55 47.48 8.51 -9.83
N THR A 56 48.14 9.05 -10.87
CA THR A 56 47.83 10.36 -11.46
C THR A 56 46.98 10.27 -12.72
N ALA A 57 46.77 9.06 -13.26
CA ALA A 57 45.87 8.83 -14.38
C ALA A 57 44.46 9.33 -14.04
N ALA A 58 43.82 10.02 -14.99
CA ALA A 58 42.43 10.41 -14.84
C ALA A 58 41.51 9.16 -14.86
N LEU A 59 40.38 9.24 -14.15
CA LEU A 59 39.35 8.20 -14.14
C LEU A 59 38.72 8.06 -15.53
N ASP A 60 38.47 6.82 -15.95
CA ASP A 60 37.87 6.46 -17.25
C ASP A 60 38.61 7.02 -18.49
N GLN A 61 39.86 7.46 -18.32
CA GLN A 61 40.71 7.88 -19.43
C GLN A 61 41.63 6.73 -19.85
N THR A 62 41.50 6.33 -21.12
CA THR A 62 42.43 5.39 -21.75
C THR A 62 43.79 6.06 -21.95
N TYR A 63 44.84 5.34 -21.54
CA TYR A 63 46.24 5.69 -21.77
C TYR A 63 46.97 4.53 -22.42
N TYR A 64 48.10 4.87 -23.05
CA TYR A 64 49.10 3.95 -23.56
C TYR A 64 50.38 4.17 -22.75
N TYR A 65 50.99 3.07 -22.30
CA TYR A 65 52.17 3.07 -21.44
C TYR A 65 53.37 2.48 -22.14
N TRP A 66 54.52 3.12 -21.99
CA TRP A 66 55.81 2.62 -22.46
C TRP A 66 56.86 2.67 -21.35
N VAL A 67 57.86 1.81 -21.49
CA VAL A 67 59.01 1.76 -20.60
C VAL A 67 60.30 1.85 -21.39
N LYS A 68 61.28 2.61 -20.88
CA LYS A 68 62.66 2.63 -21.36
C LYS A 68 63.58 2.07 -20.28
N ALA A 69 64.48 1.16 -20.62
CA ALA A 69 65.49 0.66 -19.70
C ALA A 69 66.65 1.65 -19.56
N LYS A 70 67.19 1.79 -18.35
CA LYS A 70 68.26 2.74 -18.04
C LYS A 70 69.40 2.04 -17.31
N ASN A 71 70.62 2.41 -17.65
CA ASN A 71 71.83 2.06 -16.92
C ASN A 71 72.87 3.19 -16.99
N ASN A 72 74.09 2.96 -16.49
CA ASN A 72 75.14 3.96 -16.47
C ASN A 72 75.59 4.41 -17.88
N ALA A 73 75.37 3.60 -18.91
CA ALA A 73 75.71 3.93 -20.29
C ALA A 73 74.64 4.81 -20.98
N GLY A 74 73.40 4.81 -20.48
CA GLY A 74 72.33 5.62 -21.04
C GLY A 74 70.94 5.00 -20.90
N THR A 75 70.04 5.39 -21.79
CA THR A 75 68.64 4.94 -21.83
C THR A 75 68.32 4.31 -23.18
N SER A 76 67.59 3.19 -23.19
CA SER A 76 67.18 2.47 -24.40
C SER A 76 66.16 3.25 -25.24
N GLY A 77 65.72 2.66 -26.37
CA GLY A 77 64.46 3.06 -27.02
C GLY A 77 63.22 2.69 -26.19
N PHE A 78 62.04 3.10 -26.66
CA PHE A 78 60.76 2.70 -26.08
C PHE A 78 60.50 1.19 -26.27
N SER A 79 59.77 0.61 -25.32
CA SER A 79 59.11 -0.68 -25.48
C SER A 79 57.99 -0.62 -26.52
N SER A 80 57.35 -1.76 -26.79
CA SER A 80 55.96 -1.72 -27.26
C SER A 80 55.06 -1.12 -26.18
N SER A 81 53.98 -0.47 -26.60
CA SER A 81 52.95 0.06 -25.72
C SER A 81 52.10 -1.07 -25.15
N ASP A 82 51.45 -0.77 -24.03
CA ASP A 82 50.23 -1.46 -23.63
C ASP A 82 49.18 -0.44 -23.22
N VAL A 83 47.91 -0.78 -23.45
CA VAL A 83 46.77 0.05 -23.04
C VAL A 83 46.59 -0.08 -21.53
N GLY A 84 46.08 0.97 -20.88
CA GLY A 84 45.72 0.97 -19.47
C GLY A 84 44.82 2.12 -19.08
N TYR A 85 43.95 1.90 -18.12
CA TYR A 85 43.08 2.91 -17.52
C TYR A 85 42.66 2.48 -16.10
N ARG A 86 42.02 3.39 -15.37
CA ARG A 86 41.39 3.12 -14.08
C ARG A 86 39.90 3.48 -14.14
N HIS A 87 39.04 2.59 -13.66
CA HIS A 87 37.60 2.82 -13.68
C HIS A 87 37.16 3.85 -12.64
N LEU A 88 36.01 4.48 -12.86
CA LEU A 88 35.26 5.11 -11.77
C LEU A 88 34.98 4.07 -10.66
N PRO A 89 35.07 4.46 -9.38
CA PRO A 89 34.63 3.60 -8.30
C PRO A 89 33.12 3.35 -8.40
N ILE A 90 32.64 2.27 -7.78
CA ILE A 90 31.21 2.13 -7.47
C ILE A 90 30.76 3.32 -6.59
N PRO A 91 29.47 3.66 -6.57
CA PRO A 91 29.01 4.77 -5.76
C PRO A 91 29.18 4.54 -4.26
N ASN A 92 29.30 5.64 -3.52
CA ASN A 92 29.22 5.58 -2.07
C ASN A 92 27.83 5.10 -1.62
N GLN A 93 27.79 4.44 -0.47
CA GLN A 93 26.53 4.05 0.15
C GLN A 93 25.69 5.30 0.51
N PRO A 94 24.39 5.34 0.16
CA PRO A 94 23.47 6.38 0.61
C PRO A 94 23.29 6.42 2.14
N GLY A 95 22.65 7.45 2.67
CA GLY A 95 22.13 7.42 4.03
C GLY A 95 21.06 6.34 4.21
N ALA A 96 20.92 5.80 5.42
CA ALA A 96 19.81 4.88 5.71
C ALA A 96 18.46 5.58 5.45
N PRO A 97 17.47 4.86 4.89
CA PRO A 97 16.17 5.44 4.61
C PRO A 97 15.43 5.83 5.90
N TYR A 98 14.62 6.88 5.83
CA TYR A 98 13.77 7.37 6.91
C TYR A 98 12.32 7.58 6.41
N GLU A 99 11.36 7.34 7.29
CA GLU A 99 9.94 7.53 6.99
C GLU A 99 9.60 9.03 6.78
N ILE A 100 8.84 9.32 5.73
CA ILE A 100 8.29 10.66 5.46
C ILE A 100 6.78 10.68 5.75
N SER A 101 6.03 9.71 5.22
CA SER A 101 4.60 9.61 5.45
C SER A 101 4.06 8.19 5.21
N VAL A 102 2.96 7.87 5.89
CA VAL A 102 2.26 6.59 5.73
C VAL A 102 0.77 6.83 5.52
N THR A 103 0.16 5.98 4.69
CA THR A 103 -1.29 5.84 4.57
C THR A 103 -1.68 4.40 4.87
N SER A 104 -2.96 4.04 4.75
CA SER A 104 -3.40 2.65 4.84
C SER A 104 -2.94 1.79 3.65
N SER A 105 -2.39 2.39 2.59
CA SER A 105 -1.98 1.65 1.38
C SER A 105 -0.68 2.13 0.75
N SER A 106 0.10 2.97 1.43
CA SER A 106 1.37 3.48 0.91
C SER A 106 2.34 3.89 2.02
N ILE A 107 3.63 3.78 1.75
CA ILE A 107 4.73 4.30 2.57
C ILE A 107 5.61 5.15 1.69
N THR A 108 5.81 6.42 2.08
CA THR A 108 6.80 7.32 1.46
C THR A 108 8.00 7.44 2.38
N PHE A 109 9.19 7.24 1.84
CA PHE A 109 10.45 7.36 2.57
C PHE A 109 11.48 8.14 1.77
N GLY A 110 12.46 8.69 2.47
CA GLY A 110 13.59 9.40 1.87
C GLY A 110 14.92 8.84 2.35
N TRP A 111 16.00 9.27 1.72
CA TRP A 111 17.38 8.97 2.12
C TRP A 111 18.28 10.17 1.85
N THR A 112 19.45 10.20 2.49
CA THR A 112 20.48 11.19 2.18
C THR A 112 21.30 10.70 0.99
N ASP A 113 21.46 11.55 -0.02
CA ASP A 113 22.36 11.27 -1.13
C ASP A 113 23.81 11.56 -0.72
N ASN A 114 24.63 10.51 -0.70
CA ASN A 114 26.06 10.57 -0.45
C ASN A 114 26.89 10.06 -1.64
N ALA A 115 26.22 9.73 -2.75
CA ALA A 115 26.83 9.34 -4.00
C ALA A 115 26.89 10.56 -4.92
N ALA A 116 28.01 10.75 -5.62
CA ALA A 116 28.14 11.85 -6.59
C ALA A 116 28.39 11.32 -8.02
N ASN A 117 28.50 10.00 -8.15
CA ASN A 117 28.87 9.27 -9.35
C ASN A 117 27.88 8.12 -9.64
N GLU A 118 26.70 8.17 -9.02
CA GLU A 118 25.58 7.28 -9.26
C GLU A 118 24.81 7.69 -10.51
N THR A 119 24.25 6.69 -11.18
CA THR A 119 23.27 6.87 -12.24
C THR A 119 21.84 6.68 -11.72
N GLY A 120 21.71 6.19 -10.48
CA GLY A 120 20.43 6.00 -9.80
C GLY A 120 20.56 5.24 -8.49
N PHE A 121 19.40 4.91 -7.90
CA PHE A 121 19.30 4.16 -6.66
C PHE A 121 18.41 2.93 -6.87
N LYS A 122 18.80 1.79 -6.30
CA LYS A 122 17.92 0.61 -6.21
C LYS A 122 17.33 0.49 -4.82
N LEU A 123 16.05 0.12 -4.80
CA LEU A 123 15.25 -0.03 -3.61
C LEU A 123 14.98 -1.51 -3.40
N TYR A 124 15.19 -1.96 -2.17
CA TYR A 124 14.97 -3.32 -1.74
C TYR A 124 13.88 -3.33 -0.68
N LYS A 125 12.98 -4.31 -0.76
CA LYS A 125 11.83 -4.45 0.13
C LYS A 125 11.81 -5.82 0.77
N TRP A 126 11.41 -5.85 2.04
CA TRP A 126 11.02 -7.06 2.74
C TRP A 126 9.64 -6.86 3.37
N SER A 127 8.81 -7.90 3.39
CA SER A 127 7.44 -7.87 3.91
C SER A 127 7.21 -8.88 5.04
N GLY A 128 8.28 -9.26 5.76
CA GLY A 128 8.20 -10.24 6.86
C GLY A 128 8.12 -11.70 6.39
N ALA A 129 8.36 -11.97 5.09
CA ALA A 129 8.36 -13.30 4.51
C ALA A 129 9.66 -14.08 4.83
N ALA A 130 9.68 -15.38 4.49
CA ALA A 130 10.85 -16.24 4.72
C ALA A 130 12.10 -15.84 3.90
N VAL A 131 11.88 -15.20 2.74
CA VAL A 131 12.95 -14.58 1.96
C VAL A 131 13.12 -13.14 2.47
N ASP A 132 14.36 -12.76 2.77
CA ASP A 132 14.74 -11.42 3.22
C ASP A 132 14.58 -10.38 2.08
N PHE A 133 15.24 -9.21 2.18
CA PHE A 133 15.23 -8.15 1.17
C PHE A 133 15.36 -8.65 -0.28
N VAL A 134 14.35 -8.32 -1.10
CA VAL A 134 14.36 -8.53 -2.55
C VAL A 134 14.39 -7.20 -3.29
N TYR A 135 14.92 -7.19 -4.52
CA TYR A 135 14.83 -6.03 -5.40
C TYR A 135 13.37 -5.65 -5.62
N HIS A 136 13.04 -4.39 -5.42
CA HIS A 136 11.68 -3.87 -5.52
C HIS A 136 11.54 -2.89 -6.69
N ASP A 137 12.37 -1.85 -6.73
CA ASP A 137 12.32 -0.82 -7.77
C ASP A 137 13.65 -0.04 -7.89
N GLN A 138 13.73 0.91 -8.81
CA GLN A 138 14.83 1.86 -8.94
C GLN A 138 14.35 3.27 -9.31
N VAL A 139 15.15 4.27 -8.95
CA VAL A 139 14.95 5.67 -9.34
C VAL A 139 16.22 6.23 -9.99
N GLY A 140 16.08 7.33 -10.75
CA GLY A 140 17.19 7.99 -11.42
C GLY A 140 18.17 8.67 -10.46
N ALA A 141 19.28 9.19 -11.01
CA ALA A 141 20.30 9.92 -10.27
C ALA A 141 19.72 11.11 -9.49
N ASN A 142 20.32 11.44 -8.34
CA ASN A 142 19.91 12.53 -7.43
C ASN A 142 18.48 12.45 -6.87
N VAL A 143 17.71 11.37 -7.11
CA VAL A 143 16.41 11.18 -6.46
C VAL A 143 16.65 10.74 -5.02
N THR A 144 15.96 11.37 -4.07
CA THR A 144 16.14 11.16 -2.63
C THR A 144 14.89 10.70 -1.89
N THR A 145 13.80 10.45 -2.62
CA THR A 145 12.51 10.00 -2.07
C THR A 145 11.84 8.97 -2.97
N TYR A 146 11.03 8.10 -2.36
CA TYR A 146 10.21 7.11 -3.07
C TYR A 146 8.92 6.83 -2.31
N THR A 147 7.84 6.58 -3.05
CA THR A 147 6.54 6.18 -2.51
C THR A 147 6.22 4.75 -2.97
N ASP A 148 6.25 3.81 -2.03
CA ASP A 148 5.74 2.45 -2.26
C ASP A 148 4.22 2.46 -2.05
N ALA A 149 3.47 2.16 -3.11
CA ALA A 149 2.01 2.20 -3.15
C ALA A 149 1.41 0.80 -3.27
N ASN A 150 0.08 0.71 -3.14
CA ASN A 150 -0.67 -0.55 -3.22
C ASN A 150 -0.27 -1.56 -2.13
N LEU A 151 0.01 -1.06 -0.93
CA LEU A 151 0.33 -1.86 0.25
C LEU A 151 -0.94 -2.34 0.96
N ASN A 152 -0.81 -3.44 1.69
CA ASN A 152 -1.86 -3.87 2.60
C ASN A 152 -1.86 -2.95 3.82
N CYS A 153 -3.05 -2.59 4.31
CA CYS A 153 -3.20 -1.87 5.56
C CYS A 153 -2.73 -2.69 6.76
N ASP A 154 -2.42 -2.00 7.86
CA ASP A 154 -1.91 -2.57 9.11
C ASP A 154 -0.75 -3.57 8.93
N SER A 155 0.09 -3.37 7.91
CA SER A 155 1.17 -4.29 7.55
C SER A 155 2.53 -3.62 7.67
N LYS A 156 3.51 -4.39 8.17
CA LYS A 156 4.91 -3.95 8.28
C LYS A 156 5.69 -4.23 7.00
N TYR A 157 6.57 -3.29 6.66
CA TYR A 157 7.49 -3.37 5.53
C TYR A 157 8.86 -2.84 5.95
N TRP A 158 9.90 -3.40 5.34
CA TRP A 158 11.27 -2.96 5.55
C TRP A 158 11.91 -2.55 4.24
N TYR A 159 12.68 -1.46 4.25
CA TYR A 159 13.30 -0.89 3.05
C TYR A 159 14.80 -0.70 3.23
N LYS A 160 15.57 -1.04 2.19
CA LYS A 160 16.99 -0.67 2.03
C LYS A 160 17.18 0.04 0.70
N VAL A 161 18.21 0.86 0.62
CA VAL A 161 18.59 1.60 -0.60
C VAL A 161 20.05 1.30 -0.92
N THR A 162 20.39 1.33 -2.20
CA THR A 162 21.77 1.36 -2.71
C THR A 162 21.87 2.42 -3.79
N ALA A 163 23.06 2.97 -3.98
CA ALA A 163 23.38 3.75 -5.18
C ALA A 163 24.07 2.84 -6.20
N PHE A 164 23.85 3.06 -7.49
CA PHE A 164 24.51 2.28 -8.54
C PHE A 164 24.99 3.14 -9.70
N ASN A 165 26.02 2.67 -10.38
CA ASN A 165 26.46 3.18 -11.68
C ASN A 165 26.79 2.01 -12.62
N THR A 166 27.37 2.30 -13.78
CA THR A 166 27.75 1.29 -14.78
C THR A 166 28.81 0.30 -14.29
N TYR A 167 29.55 0.64 -13.23
CA TYR A 167 30.64 -0.17 -12.67
C TYR A 167 30.21 -1.02 -11.47
N GLY A 168 29.01 -0.79 -10.93
CA GLY A 168 28.44 -1.62 -9.88
C GLY A 168 27.54 -0.87 -8.91
N GLU A 169 27.23 -1.55 -7.82
CA GLU A 169 26.28 -1.13 -6.80
C GLU A 169 27.01 -0.94 -5.46
N SER A 170 26.64 0.10 -4.72
CA SER A 170 27.14 0.35 -3.39
C SER A 170 26.72 -0.77 -2.42
N PRO A 171 27.36 -0.89 -1.25
CA PRO A 171 26.81 -1.70 -0.17
C PRO A 171 25.39 -1.25 0.21
N GLN A 172 24.54 -2.19 0.63
CA GLN A 172 23.17 -1.89 1.08
C GLN A 172 23.15 -1.12 2.39
N THR A 173 22.29 -0.10 2.49
CA THR A 173 22.09 0.69 3.71
C THR A 173 21.61 -0.16 4.90
N GLY A 174 21.61 0.46 6.09
CA GLY A 174 20.67 0.04 7.15
C GLY A 174 19.22 0.08 6.66
N TRP A 175 18.31 -0.56 7.39
CA TRP A 175 16.91 -0.65 6.99
C TRP A 175 16.02 0.39 7.69
N LEU A 176 14.99 0.83 6.97
CA LEU A 176 13.79 1.43 7.54
C LEU A 176 12.80 0.30 7.85
N GLU A 177 12.21 0.27 9.04
CA GLU A 177 10.97 -0.45 9.34
C GLU A 177 9.83 0.55 9.37
N ALA A 178 8.77 0.31 8.61
CA ALA A 178 7.59 1.17 8.56
C ALA A 178 6.31 0.31 8.52
N GLN A 179 5.22 0.84 9.06
CA GLN A 179 3.92 0.16 9.11
C GLN A 179 2.86 1.06 8.48
N THR A 180 2.10 0.52 7.53
CA THR A 180 0.94 1.24 6.98
C THR A 180 -0.11 1.46 8.06
N ALA A 181 -0.89 2.53 7.94
CA ALA A 181 -1.99 2.78 8.86
C ALA A 181 -3.00 1.63 8.90
N SER A 182 -3.75 1.54 9.99
CA SER A 182 -4.80 0.54 10.18
C SER A 182 -5.78 0.54 9.02
N CYS A 183 -6.35 -0.63 8.72
CA CYS A 183 -7.43 -0.73 7.76
C CYS A 183 -8.59 0.17 8.20
N ALA A 184 -9.30 0.76 7.24
CA ALA A 184 -10.58 1.38 7.55
C ALA A 184 -11.45 0.28 8.19
N SER A 185 -11.82 0.45 9.46
CA SER A 185 -12.66 -0.53 10.15
C SER A 185 -14.02 -0.57 9.47
N SER A 186 -14.49 -1.77 9.11
CA SER A 186 -15.92 -1.99 8.88
C SER A 186 -16.63 -1.73 10.21
N ASP A 187 -17.70 -0.96 10.18
CA ASP A 187 -18.53 -0.81 11.37
C ASP A 187 -19.07 -2.17 11.80
N SER A 188 -18.99 -2.46 13.09
CA SER A 188 -19.48 -3.69 13.71
C SER A 188 -20.55 -3.42 14.76
N MET A 189 -20.89 -2.16 14.98
CA MET A 189 -21.94 -1.77 15.91
C MET A 189 -23.27 -1.82 15.17
N ALA A 190 -24.27 -2.47 15.76
CA ALA A 190 -25.62 -2.40 15.22
C ALA A 190 -26.26 -1.07 15.61
N PRO A 191 -27.21 -0.57 14.79
CA PRO A 191 -28.03 0.58 15.18
C PRO A 191 -28.70 0.38 16.54
N THR A 192 -29.12 1.47 17.16
CA THR A 192 -29.86 1.43 18.43
C THR A 192 -31.13 2.26 18.35
N PHE A 193 -32.24 1.70 18.84
CA PHE A 193 -33.47 2.48 19.00
C PHE A 193 -33.38 3.34 20.27
N PRO A 194 -33.75 4.62 20.21
CA PRO A 194 -33.83 5.45 21.40
C PRO A 194 -34.91 4.91 22.36
N VAL A 195 -34.56 4.77 23.64
CA VAL A 195 -35.50 4.37 24.71
C VAL A 195 -36.21 5.61 25.25
N ASN A 196 -36.87 6.38 24.38
CA ASN A 196 -37.24 7.76 24.70
C ASN A 196 -38.74 7.99 24.99
N ASP A 197 -39.54 6.94 25.24
CA ASP A 197 -40.88 7.12 25.83
C ASP A 197 -40.88 6.73 27.33
N PRO A 198 -40.96 7.71 28.25
CA PRO A 198 -41.05 7.47 29.69
C PRO A 198 -42.30 6.69 30.14
N SER A 199 -43.30 6.49 29.28
CA SER A 199 -44.57 5.83 29.63
C SER A 199 -44.66 4.36 29.21
N THR A 200 -43.93 3.92 28.18
CA THR A 200 -44.02 2.55 27.62
C THR A 200 -42.67 1.84 27.50
N GLY A 201 -41.55 2.56 27.49
CA GLY A 201 -40.21 2.00 27.28
C GLY A 201 -40.00 1.37 25.89
N SER A 202 -40.91 1.59 24.93
CA SER A 202 -40.89 1.00 23.59
C SER A 202 -40.67 2.07 22.52
N PRO A 203 -39.84 1.81 21.48
CA PRO A 203 -39.68 2.72 20.35
C PRO A 203 -40.84 2.66 19.34
N LEU A 204 -41.86 1.83 19.58
CA LEU A 204 -43.00 1.63 18.69
C LEU A 204 -44.13 2.62 19.03
N ILE A 205 -44.58 3.40 18.04
CA ILE A 205 -45.53 4.51 18.25
C ILE A 205 -46.95 4.08 17.88
N LYS A 206 -47.17 3.60 16.65
CA LYS A 206 -48.50 3.19 16.15
C LYS A 206 -48.41 1.98 15.23
N PRO A 207 -49.41 1.07 15.22
CA PRO A 207 -50.53 1.00 16.17
C PRO A 207 -50.07 0.73 17.61
N ALA A 208 -50.72 1.39 18.58
CA ALA A 208 -50.46 1.18 20.00
C ALA A 208 -51.03 -0.16 20.49
N GLY A 209 -50.49 -0.68 21.59
CA GLY A 209 -50.99 -1.89 22.24
C GLY A 209 -52.48 -1.80 22.60
N GLY A 210 -53.23 -2.85 22.28
CA GLY A 210 -54.67 -2.94 22.51
C GLY A 210 -55.54 -2.10 21.57
N ALA A 211 -54.96 -1.34 20.62
CA ALA A 211 -55.73 -0.50 19.72
C ALA A 211 -56.70 -1.30 18.85
N VAL A 212 -57.91 -0.78 18.67
CA VAL A 212 -58.92 -1.30 17.73
C VAL A 212 -59.04 -0.30 16.59
N LEU A 213 -58.73 -0.72 15.37
CA LEU A 213 -58.64 0.13 14.20
C LEU A 213 -59.73 -0.22 13.19
N ASN A 214 -60.42 0.81 12.68
CA ASN A 214 -61.47 0.66 11.66
C ASN A 214 -60.91 0.90 10.24
N THR A 215 -59.61 0.69 10.05
CA THR A 215 -58.94 0.83 8.75
C THR A 215 -58.15 -0.43 8.45
N PRO A 216 -58.30 -1.04 7.26
CA PRO A 216 -57.51 -2.21 6.87
C PRO A 216 -56.06 -1.86 6.52
N ARG A 217 -55.69 -0.57 6.42
CA ARG A 217 -54.32 -0.10 6.13
C ARG A 217 -53.84 0.85 7.22
N PRO A 218 -53.55 0.34 8.43
CA PRO A 218 -53.04 1.17 9.49
C PRO A 218 -51.63 1.68 9.16
N ILE A 219 -51.31 2.88 9.63
CA ILE A 219 -49.94 3.40 9.57
C ILE A 219 -49.13 2.74 10.70
N PHE A 220 -48.00 2.15 10.34
CA PHE A 220 -46.96 1.71 11.26
C PHE A 220 -45.93 2.83 11.41
N ASP A 221 -45.63 3.22 12.65
CA ASP A 221 -44.81 4.38 13.00
C ASP A 221 -43.94 4.04 14.21
N TRP A 222 -42.64 4.36 14.16
CA TRP A 222 -41.65 4.10 15.20
C TRP A 222 -40.61 5.22 15.26
N TYR A 223 -39.87 5.34 16.36
CA TYR A 223 -38.78 6.32 16.44
C TYR A 223 -37.58 5.93 15.59
N ASP A 224 -36.92 6.92 14.99
CA ASP A 224 -35.68 6.72 14.24
C ASP A 224 -34.61 6.05 15.13
N ALA A 225 -33.98 5.00 14.61
CA ALA A 225 -32.77 4.45 15.20
C ALA A 225 -31.57 5.37 14.93
N VAL A 226 -30.56 5.31 15.80
CA VAL A 226 -29.29 6.02 15.64
C VAL A 226 -28.13 5.05 15.62
N ASP A 227 -27.08 5.44 14.92
CA ASP A 227 -25.89 4.63 14.69
C ASP A 227 -24.65 5.52 14.46
N ASN A 228 -23.45 5.01 14.72
CA ASN A 228 -22.19 5.76 14.56
C ASN A 228 -21.81 6.01 13.09
N VAL A 229 -22.25 5.17 12.15
CA VAL A 229 -22.08 5.39 10.70
C VAL A 229 -23.39 5.67 9.97
N GLY A 230 -24.52 5.52 10.68
CA GLY A 230 -25.84 5.88 10.21
C GLY A 230 -26.70 4.65 9.84
N VAL A 231 -28.02 4.84 9.87
CA VAL A 231 -29.00 3.77 9.64
C VAL A 231 -29.35 3.68 8.15
N ALA A 232 -29.19 2.49 7.56
CA ALA A 232 -29.50 2.24 6.15
C ALA A 232 -30.97 1.88 5.91
N GLY A 233 -31.66 1.34 6.92
CA GLY A 233 -33.10 1.12 6.86
C GLY A 233 -33.65 0.23 7.96
N TYR A 234 -34.89 -0.21 7.76
CA TYR A 234 -35.66 -1.00 8.71
C TYR A 234 -36.29 -2.21 8.03
N THR A 235 -36.42 -3.31 8.78
CA THR A 235 -37.26 -4.45 8.41
C THR A 235 -38.44 -4.52 9.37
N LEU A 236 -39.64 -4.27 8.85
CA LEU A 236 -40.92 -4.41 9.53
C LEU A 236 -41.50 -5.81 9.25
N ARG A 237 -41.96 -6.51 10.28
CA ARG A 237 -42.68 -7.77 10.17
C ARG A 237 -44.04 -7.66 10.84
N ILE A 238 -45.11 -7.89 10.07
CA ILE A 238 -46.50 -7.91 10.57
C ILE A 238 -46.92 -9.37 10.68
N THR A 239 -47.42 -9.79 11.85
CA THR A 239 -47.80 -11.18 12.14
C THR A 239 -49.20 -11.22 12.74
N GLY A 240 -50.14 -11.90 12.08
CA GLY A 240 -51.51 -12.04 12.57
C GLY A 240 -52.54 -12.35 11.47
N GLY A 241 -53.81 -12.06 11.76
CA GLY A 241 -54.93 -12.25 10.82
C GLY A 241 -55.92 -13.36 11.21
N VAL A 242 -56.04 -13.68 12.50
CA VAL A 242 -56.92 -14.77 12.97
C VAL A 242 -58.39 -14.33 12.98
N GLN A 243 -59.21 -14.99 12.16
CA GLN A 243 -60.65 -15.15 12.41
C GLN A 243 -60.83 -16.45 13.21
N SER A 244 -61.39 -16.36 14.43
CA SER A 244 -61.83 -17.43 15.34
C SER A 244 -61.22 -18.85 15.17
N THR A 245 -60.50 -19.31 16.20
CA THR A 245 -60.13 -20.70 16.54
C THR A 245 -59.18 -21.53 15.65
N THR A 246 -58.65 -21.02 14.52
CA THR A 246 -57.55 -21.73 13.81
C THR A 246 -56.37 -20.78 13.53
N LEU A 247 -55.21 -21.06 14.10
CA LEU A 247 -53.97 -20.28 13.92
C LEU A 247 -53.42 -20.47 12.50
N GLN A 248 -53.66 -19.52 11.60
CA GLN A 248 -52.88 -19.38 10.37
C GLN A 248 -51.96 -18.17 10.53
N THR A 249 -50.68 -18.40 10.79
CA THR A 249 -49.67 -17.35 10.91
C THR A 249 -49.20 -16.93 9.52
N SER A 250 -49.71 -15.80 9.01
CA SER A 250 -49.13 -15.12 7.87
C SER A 250 -48.17 -14.05 8.38
N SER A 251 -46.90 -14.13 8.01
CA SER A 251 -45.89 -13.09 8.31
C SER A 251 -45.45 -12.43 7.01
N THR A 252 -45.49 -11.10 6.96
CA THR A 252 -44.97 -10.33 5.83
C THR A 252 -43.82 -9.46 6.29
N ASP A 253 -42.64 -9.65 5.69
CA ASP A 253 -41.46 -8.81 5.91
C ASP A 253 -41.44 -7.68 4.87
N VAL A 254 -41.25 -6.46 5.34
CA VAL A 254 -41.21 -5.25 4.53
C VAL A 254 -39.94 -4.47 4.88
N ASN A 255 -39.14 -4.14 3.86
CA ASN A 255 -37.99 -3.26 4.04
C ASN A 255 -38.36 -1.82 3.65
N THR A 256 -37.97 -0.86 4.47
CA THR A 256 -38.20 0.57 4.23
C THR A 256 -37.01 1.39 4.73
N THR A 257 -36.74 2.54 4.10
CA THR A 257 -35.73 3.50 4.55
C THR A 257 -36.32 4.58 5.47
N GLN A 258 -37.64 4.59 5.64
CA GLN A 258 -38.36 5.55 6.49
C GLN A 258 -38.79 4.88 7.78
N SER A 259 -38.92 5.66 8.86
CA SER A 259 -39.47 5.24 10.16
C SER A 259 -41.00 5.08 10.18
N THR A 260 -41.61 5.04 9.00
CA THR A 260 -43.05 4.81 8.83
C THR A 260 -43.30 3.85 7.68
N TYR A 261 -44.43 3.15 7.75
CA TYR A 261 -44.93 2.30 6.67
C TYR A 261 -46.45 2.24 6.66
N THR A 262 -47.05 2.38 5.48
CA THR A 262 -48.49 2.13 5.26
C THR A 262 -48.63 0.95 4.30
N PRO A 263 -49.35 -0.12 4.66
CA PRO A 263 -49.57 -1.27 3.78
C PRO A 263 -50.22 -0.86 2.45
N THR A 264 -49.73 -1.43 1.35
CA THR A 264 -50.35 -1.31 0.02
C THR A 264 -51.49 -2.31 -0.20
N PHE A 265 -51.66 -3.24 0.74
CA PHE A 265 -52.69 -4.27 0.78
C PHE A 265 -53.53 -4.15 2.05
N ASP A 266 -54.76 -4.67 1.99
CA ASP A 266 -55.68 -4.65 3.13
C ASP A 266 -55.32 -5.76 4.11
N LEU A 267 -55.18 -5.41 5.39
CA LEU A 267 -55.19 -6.37 6.49
C LEU A 267 -56.64 -6.80 6.74
N VAL A 268 -56.85 -8.11 6.84
CA VAL A 268 -58.16 -8.67 7.18
C VAL A 268 -58.51 -8.43 8.64
N ASP A 269 -59.80 -8.49 8.97
CA ASP A 269 -60.29 -8.45 10.35
C ASP A 269 -59.57 -9.48 11.22
N GLY A 270 -59.12 -9.06 12.39
CA GLY A 270 -58.41 -9.94 13.32
C GLY A 270 -57.34 -9.24 14.14
N THR A 271 -56.65 -10.04 14.95
CA THR A 271 -55.60 -9.57 15.87
C THR A 271 -54.21 -9.77 15.26
N TYR A 272 -53.35 -8.77 15.45
CA TYR A 272 -52.00 -8.70 14.90
C TYR A 272 -50.99 -8.25 15.95
N THR A 273 -49.73 -8.64 15.75
CA THR A 273 -48.53 -8.03 16.34
C THR A 273 -47.62 -7.56 15.22
N TRP A 274 -46.75 -6.60 15.51
CA TRP A 274 -45.73 -6.16 14.57
C TRP A 274 -44.39 -6.03 15.25
N THR A 275 -43.31 -6.24 14.48
CA THR A 275 -41.95 -6.09 14.96
C THR A 275 -41.13 -5.26 13.99
N VAL A 276 -40.20 -4.45 14.48
CA VAL A 276 -39.24 -3.71 13.65
C VAL A 276 -37.82 -3.97 14.11
N GLN A 277 -36.88 -4.08 13.16
CA GLN A 277 -35.45 -4.03 13.42
C GLN A 277 -34.81 -2.99 12.50
N ALA A 278 -33.77 -2.31 12.98
CA ALA A 278 -32.96 -1.39 12.17
C ALA A 278 -31.69 -2.10 11.66
N TYR A 279 -31.17 -1.64 10.53
CA TYR A 279 -29.90 -2.11 9.97
C TYR A 279 -29.08 -0.97 9.38
N ASP A 280 -27.76 -1.09 9.44
CA ASP A 280 -26.80 -0.14 8.84
C ASP A 280 -26.31 -0.61 7.45
N ALA A 281 -25.42 0.17 6.83
CA ALA A 281 -24.81 -0.17 5.54
C ALA A 281 -23.77 -1.30 5.63
N ALA A 282 -23.22 -1.56 6.81
CA ALA A 282 -22.27 -2.66 7.07
C ALA A 282 -22.99 -4.02 7.28
N GLY A 283 -24.32 -4.01 7.43
CA GLY A 283 -25.16 -5.18 7.61
C GLY A 283 -25.43 -5.55 9.07
N ASN A 284 -25.00 -4.75 10.03
CA ASN A 284 -25.30 -4.98 11.45
C ASN A 284 -26.78 -4.66 11.72
N ARG A 285 -27.41 -5.41 12.64
CA ARG A 285 -28.87 -5.37 12.88
C ARG A 285 -29.19 -5.32 14.37
N THR A 286 -30.23 -4.56 14.73
CA THR A 286 -30.85 -4.69 16.06
C THR A 286 -31.54 -6.06 16.19
N SER A 287 -31.82 -6.47 17.42
CA SER A 287 -32.90 -7.43 17.64
C SER A 287 -34.24 -6.82 17.22
N PHE A 288 -35.21 -7.66 16.84
CA PHE A 288 -36.57 -7.21 16.59
C PHE A 288 -37.22 -6.68 17.87
N VAL A 289 -37.70 -5.44 17.82
CA VAL A 289 -38.57 -4.87 18.86
C VAL A 289 -40.00 -5.27 18.56
N LYS A 290 -40.72 -5.84 19.53
CA LYS A 290 -42.06 -6.41 19.34
C LYS A 290 -43.14 -5.52 19.97
N SER A 291 -44.24 -5.32 19.23
CA SER A 291 -45.44 -4.65 19.71
C SER A 291 -46.29 -5.56 20.59
N GLU A 292 -47.11 -4.94 21.42
CA GLU A 292 -48.34 -5.57 21.90
C GLU A 292 -49.33 -5.79 20.75
N THR A 293 -50.39 -6.54 21.01
CA THR A 293 -51.40 -6.85 19.99
C THR A 293 -52.30 -5.66 19.67
N PHE A 294 -52.68 -5.48 18.41
CA PHE A 294 -53.74 -4.57 17.97
C PHE A 294 -54.78 -5.36 17.12
N THR A 295 -55.97 -4.79 16.93
CA THR A 295 -57.07 -5.43 16.19
C THR A 295 -57.54 -4.58 15.04
N ILE A 296 -57.73 -5.19 13.86
CA ILE A 296 -58.52 -4.62 12.77
C ILE A 296 -59.97 -5.04 12.99
N ALA A 297 -60.86 -4.07 13.20
CA ALA A 297 -62.27 -4.31 13.41
C ALA A 297 -62.99 -4.58 12.08
N PRO A 298 -64.06 -5.39 12.09
CA PRO A 298 -64.91 -5.55 10.92
C PRO A 298 -65.42 -4.21 10.42
N ALA A 299 -65.44 -4.06 9.09
CA ALA A 299 -66.12 -2.93 8.47
C ALA A 299 -67.56 -2.89 9.01
N THR A 300 -67.95 -1.78 9.65
CA THR A 300 -69.34 -1.56 10.05
C THR A 300 -70.17 -1.41 8.78
N GLY A 301 -70.69 -2.52 8.27
CA GLY A 301 -71.61 -2.56 7.14
C GLY A 301 -73.03 -2.32 7.62
N ASP A 302 -73.68 -1.36 6.96
CA ASP A 302 -75.10 -1.26 6.66
C ASP A 302 -76.07 -2.15 7.46
N GLU A 303 -77.04 -1.50 8.11
CA GLU A 303 -78.22 -2.12 8.69
C GLU A 303 -78.75 -3.26 7.80
N GLN A 304 -78.74 -4.48 8.32
CA GLN A 304 -79.61 -5.54 7.85
C GLN A 304 -81.06 -5.05 8.00
N LYS A 305 -81.65 -4.48 6.95
CA LYS A 305 -83.10 -4.38 6.83
C LYS A 305 -83.66 -5.79 6.76
N VAL A 306 -84.08 -6.30 7.90
CA VAL A 306 -84.93 -7.48 8.02
C VAL A 306 -86.22 -7.19 7.26
N TYR A 307 -86.35 -7.71 6.04
CA TYR A 307 -87.62 -7.80 5.35
C TYR A 307 -88.47 -8.86 6.07
N LEU A 308 -89.39 -8.41 6.93
CA LEU A 308 -90.49 -9.26 7.39
C LEU A 308 -91.46 -9.46 6.22
N PRO A 309 -91.80 -10.71 5.82
CA PRO A 309 -92.82 -10.93 4.81
C PRO A 309 -94.20 -10.56 5.36
N ALA A 310 -94.95 -9.77 4.59
CA ALA A 310 -96.33 -9.43 4.88
C ALA A 310 -97.21 -10.69 4.86
N LEU A 311 -97.84 -11.01 6.00
CA LEU A 311 -98.92 -11.99 6.06
C LEU A 311 -100.17 -11.39 5.40
N THR A 312 -100.61 -12.02 4.31
CA THR A 312 -101.91 -11.77 3.67
C THR A 312 -102.91 -12.82 4.12
N LYS A 313 -103.84 -12.43 4.99
CA LYS A 313 -105.30 -12.49 4.75
C LYS A 313 -106.07 -11.82 5.89
#